data_AF-A0A4U2Z7E0-F1
#
_entry.id   AF-A0A4U2Z7E0-F1
#
_cell.length_a   1.000
_cell.length_b   1.000
_cell.length_c   1.000
_cell.angle_alpha   90.00
_cell.angle_beta   90.00
_cell.angle_gamma   90.00
#
_symmetry.space_group_name_H-M   'P 1'
#
loop_
_entity.id
_entity.type
_entity.pdbx_description
1 polymer ?
#
loop_
_entity_poly.entity_id
_entity_poly.type
_entity_poly.pdbx_seq_one_letter_code
_entity_poly.pdbx_strand_id
1 'polypeptide(L)'
;MVTCVLMVGSRVVSSIFSDDKSDFAAYKTLVGQTTENDFGTLTLNEVMVDDNQLLLNATFEPAKDVNFDYQIFFFPQVLVNGQNYTVRNGGQTIAQSENTYTIYSSVKMRDLPQDELLQLNILYNDWNWDKPIPEPWAFKVEASQKQLQADRKVIAVNKTIKLSDGQEIKVEKVVSTPISTTVYVETQETTNESLNFNIVSESGKTWRQDSSYTLNEEHTKWGIRFDARYLTDKTYKLIPVTASDVKSGPAIKIREK
;
A
#
# COMPACT_ATOMS: atom_id res chain seq x y z
N MET A 1 14.72 2.68 -20.35
CA MET A 1 13.94 1.44 -20.58
C MET A 1 13.07 1.27 -19.35
N VAL A 2 11.84 1.79 -19.41
CA VAL A 2 10.91 1.75 -18.28
C VAL A 2 10.32 0.36 -18.25
N THR A 3 10.76 -0.45 -17.29
CA THR A 3 10.20 -1.77 -17.04
C THR A 3 8.74 -1.58 -16.70
N CYS A 4 7.85 -2.01 -17.59
CA CYS A 4 6.42 -2.07 -17.35
C CYS A 4 6.18 -3.00 -16.15
N VAL A 5 6.08 -2.43 -14.96
CA VAL A 5 5.70 -3.17 -13.76
C VAL A 5 4.22 -3.42 -13.89
N LEU A 6 3.86 -4.60 -14.39
CA LEU A 6 2.51 -5.15 -14.25
C LEU A 6 2.13 -5.03 -12.76
N MET A 7 1.20 -4.12 -12.47
CA MET A 7 0.73 -3.79 -11.13
C MET A 7 -0.09 -4.94 -10.56
N VAL A 8 0.60 -5.95 -10.01
CA VAL A 8 -0.02 -7.10 -9.32
C VAL A 8 -0.68 -6.67 -7.99
N GLY A 9 -0.32 -5.50 -7.43
CA GLY A 9 -0.84 -5.04 -6.13
C GLY A 9 -2.22 -4.37 -6.14
N SER A 10 -2.89 -4.20 -7.29
CA SER A 10 -4.10 -3.37 -7.36
C SER A 10 -5.42 -4.14 -7.21
N ARG A 11 -5.44 -5.43 -7.59
CA ARG A 11 -6.60 -6.32 -7.40
C ARG A 11 -6.99 -6.51 -5.94
N VAL A 12 -6.04 -6.39 -5.02
CA VAL A 12 -6.33 -6.56 -3.59
C VAL A 12 -7.00 -5.31 -3.02
N VAL A 13 -6.59 -4.12 -3.46
CA VAL A 13 -7.23 -2.86 -3.06
C VAL A 13 -8.70 -2.85 -3.49
N SER A 14 -8.99 -3.22 -4.74
CA SER A 14 -10.38 -3.36 -5.19
C SER A 14 -11.14 -4.41 -4.38
N SER A 15 -10.52 -5.55 -4.03
CA SER A 15 -11.19 -6.53 -3.15
C SER A 15 -11.46 -6.01 -1.74
N ILE A 16 -10.56 -5.21 -1.15
CA ILE A 16 -10.73 -4.62 0.18
C ILE A 16 -11.90 -3.62 0.18
N PHE A 17 -12.05 -2.84 -0.89
CA PHE A 17 -13.14 -1.87 -1.01
C PHE A 17 -14.47 -2.50 -1.40
N SER A 18 -14.47 -3.54 -2.26
CA SER A 18 -15.67 -4.22 -2.77
C SER A 18 -16.18 -5.37 -1.91
N ASP A 19 -15.46 -5.78 -0.86
CA ASP A 19 -15.88 -6.89 0.00
C ASP A 19 -16.91 -6.42 1.04
N ASP A 20 -18.19 -6.44 0.66
CA ASP A 20 -19.34 -6.24 1.56
C ASP A 20 -19.42 -7.30 2.68
N LYS A 21 -18.63 -8.39 2.61
CA LYS A 21 -18.52 -9.42 3.65
C LYS A 21 -17.36 -9.18 4.62
N SER A 22 -16.56 -8.14 4.40
CA SER A 22 -15.49 -7.73 5.31
C SER A 22 -15.93 -6.55 6.18
N ASP A 23 -15.61 -6.65 7.46
CA ASP A 23 -15.94 -5.67 8.51
C ASP A 23 -15.05 -4.39 8.43
N PHE A 24 -14.65 -3.98 7.22
CA PHE A 24 -13.70 -2.87 7.05
C PHE A 24 -14.34 -1.49 7.13
N ALA A 25 -15.67 -1.40 7.20
CA ALA A 25 -16.40 -0.14 7.30
C ALA A 25 -15.91 0.73 8.46
N ALA A 26 -15.52 0.12 9.59
CA ALA A 26 -15.00 0.81 10.76
C ALA A 26 -13.63 1.50 10.54
N TYR A 27 -12.89 1.12 9.50
CA TYR A 27 -11.58 1.70 9.17
C TYR A 27 -11.63 2.72 8.04
N LYS A 28 -12.79 2.85 7.36
CA LYS A 28 -12.98 3.77 6.25
C LYS A 28 -13.35 5.16 6.74
N THR A 29 -12.70 6.16 6.16
CA THR A 29 -13.19 7.54 6.17
C THR A 29 -14.03 7.75 4.91
N LEU A 30 -15.34 7.99 5.09
CA LEU A 30 -16.23 8.36 3.99
C LEU A 30 -16.00 9.83 3.63
N VAL A 31 -15.80 10.11 2.35
CA VAL A 31 -15.45 11.46 1.84
C VAL A 31 -16.58 12.02 0.99
N GLY A 32 -16.90 11.36 -0.13
CA GLY A 32 -17.96 11.78 -1.05
C GLY A 32 -17.78 13.18 -1.64
N GLN A 33 -16.54 13.66 -1.77
CA GLN A 33 -16.23 14.98 -2.33
C GLN A 33 -16.03 14.86 -3.84
N THR A 34 -16.60 15.79 -4.60
CA THR A 34 -16.52 15.82 -6.05
C THR A 34 -15.80 17.08 -6.53
N THR A 35 -14.96 16.92 -7.54
CA THR A 35 -14.32 18.02 -8.28
C THR A 35 -14.40 17.74 -9.77
N GLU A 36 -14.37 18.79 -10.59
CA GLU A 36 -14.52 18.71 -12.03
C GLU A 36 -13.47 19.59 -12.72
N ASN A 37 -13.04 19.17 -13.91
CA ASN A 37 -12.25 19.98 -14.84
C ASN A 37 -12.58 19.54 -16.27
N ASP A 38 -11.85 20.06 -17.26
CA ASP A 38 -12.06 19.74 -18.69
C ASP A 38 -11.94 18.25 -19.02
N PHE A 39 -11.33 17.44 -18.16
CA PHE A 39 -11.19 16.01 -18.36
C PHE A 39 -12.37 15.19 -17.83
N GLY A 40 -13.20 15.77 -16.97
CA GLY A 40 -14.37 15.15 -16.39
C GLY A 40 -14.48 15.34 -14.88
N THR A 41 -15.32 14.51 -14.29
CA THR A 41 -15.67 14.56 -12.87
C THR A 41 -14.93 13.47 -12.11
N LEU A 42 -14.26 13.84 -11.02
CA LEU A 42 -13.65 12.92 -10.08
C LEU A 42 -14.27 13.08 -8.70
N THR A 43 -14.84 11.99 -8.18
CA THR A 43 -15.41 11.93 -6.84
C THR A 43 -14.55 11.04 -5.96
N LEU A 44 -13.90 11.60 -4.94
CA LEU A 44 -13.20 10.83 -3.92
C LEU A 44 -14.23 10.26 -2.95
N ASN A 45 -14.41 8.94 -2.96
CA ASN A 45 -15.45 8.27 -2.20
C ASN A 45 -14.98 7.95 -0.78
N GLU A 46 -13.85 7.25 -0.66
CA GLU A 46 -13.39 6.66 0.60
C GLU A 46 -11.87 6.70 0.71
N VAL A 47 -11.39 6.83 1.94
CA VAL A 47 -9.97 6.79 2.31
C VAL A 47 -9.75 5.83 3.47
N MET A 48 -8.70 5.01 3.41
CA MET A 48 -8.20 4.23 4.54
C MET A 48 -6.71 4.51 4.78
N VAL A 49 -6.33 4.61 6.04
CA VAL A 49 -4.93 4.72 6.48
C VAL A 49 -4.54 3.40 7.12
N ASP A 50 -3.73 2.61 6.42
CA ASP A 50 -3.28 1.28 6.84
C ASP A 50 -1.78 1.27 7.12
N ASP A 51 -1.42 1.59 8.37
CA ASP A 51 -0.04 1.77 8.82
C ASP A 51 0.68 2.80 7.92
N ASN A 52 1.70 2.41 7.16
CA ASN A 52 2.44 3.28 6.24
C ASN A 52 1.88 3.27 4.80
N GLN A 53 0.59 2.99 4.61
CA GLN A 53 -0.04 3.00 3.29
C GLN A 53 -1.42 3.66 3.32
N LEU A 54 -1.68 4.57 2.37
CA LEU A 54 -3.03 5.03 2.09
C LEU A 54 -3.67 4.19 1.00
N LEU A 55 -4.95 3.88 1.19
CA LEU A 55 -5.81 3.27 0.18
C LEU A 55 -6.92 4.27 -0.16
N LEU A 56 -7.11 4.55 -1.43
CA LEU A 56 -8.10 5.51 -1.92
C LEU A 56 -9.05 4.81 -2.91
N ASN A 57 -10.32 5.20 -2.83
CA ASN A 57 -11.37 4.81 -3.78
C ASN A 57 -12.03 6.07 -4.33
N ALA A 58 -12.06 6.21 -5.65
CA ALA A 58 -12.70 7.32 -6.35
C ALA A 58 -13.53 6.84 -7.54
N THR A 59 -14.53 7.63 -7.93
CA THR A 59 -15.30 7.45 -9.16
C THR A 59 -14.89 8.51 -10.16
N PHE A 60 -14.53 8.08 -11.37
CA PHE A 60 -14.22 8.96 -12.48
C PHE A 60 -15.25 8.83 -13.59
N GLU A 61 -15.74 9.98 -14.06
CA GLU A 61 -16.67 10.11 -15.18
C GLU A 61 -16.03 11.05 -16.20
N PRO A 62 -15.49 10.52 -17.32
CA PRO A 62 -14.82 11.35 -18.31
C PRO A 62 -15.79 12.33 -18.97
N ALA A 63 -15.27 13.52 -19.32
CA ALA A 63 -16.00 14.45 -20.18
C ALA A 63 -16.26 13.83 -21.56
N LYS A 64 -17.29 14.30 -22.27
CA LYS A 64 -17.79 13.67 -23.51
C LYS A 64 -16.72 13.47 -24.60
N ASP A 65 -15.79 14.40 -24.72
CA ASP A 65 -14.76 14.41 -25.76
C ASP A 65 -13.41 13.83 -25.28
N VAL A 66 -13.40 13.26 -24.07
CA VAL A 66 -12.23 12.64 -23.46
C VAL A 66 -12.22 11.15 -23.78
N ASN A 67 -11.26 10.75 -24.62
CA ASN A 67 -11.01 9.33 -24.85
C ASN A 67 -10.30 8.71 -23.64
N PHE A 68 -11.06 7.99 -22.83
CA PHE A 68 -10.58 7.33 -21.61
C PHE A 68 -10.96 5.84 -21.61
N ASP A 69 -10.06 5.00 -21.10
CA ASP A 69 -10.33 3.59 -20.88
C ASP A 69 -9.63 3.06 -19.62
N TYR A 70 -9.86 1.79 -19.29
CA TYR A 70 -9.34 1.15 -18.08
C TYR A 70 -7.82 0.96 -18.04
N GLN A 71 -7.10 1.22 -19.14
CA GLN A 71 -5.64 1.19 -19.21
C GLN A 71 -5.00 2.51 -18.77
N ILE A 72 -5.82 3.54 -18.52
CA ILE A 72 -5.37 4.80 -17.95
C ILE A 72 -5.44 4.72 -16.42
N PHE A 73 -4.33 5.03 -15.76
CA PHE A 73 -4.17 5.03 -14.31
C PHE A 73 -3.95 6.45 -13.81
N PHE A 74 -4.57 6.75 -12.67
CA PHE A 74 -4.30 7.98 -11.93
C PHE A 74 -3.47 7.67 -10.69
N PHE A 75 -2.30 8.30 -10.60
CA PHE A 75 -1.39 8.16 -9.47
C PHE A 75 -1.45 9.43 -8.62
N PRO A 76 -2.10 9.38 -7.44
CA PRO A 76 -2.26 10.58 -6.62
C PRO A 76 -0.92 11.02 -6.02
N GLN A 77 -0.72 12.33 -5.94
CA GLN A 77 0.24 12.95 -5.04
C GLN A 77 -0.45 13.26 -3.72
N VAL A 78 0.18 12.94 -2.59
CA VAL A 78 -0.44 13.12 -1.27
C VAL A 78 0.50 13.84 -0.32
N LEU A 79 0.00 14.90 0.31
CA LEU A 79 0.62 15.53 1.47
C LEU A 79 -0.17 15.16 2.72
N VAL A 80 0.54 14.64 3.72
CA VAL A 80 0.00 14.33 5.05
C VAL A 80 0.48 15.40 6.02
N ASN A 81 -0.44 16.10 6.67
CA ASN A 81 -0.15 17.23 7.56
C ASN A 81 0.78 18.27 6.90
N GLY A 82 0.63 18.48 5.59
CA GLY A 82 1.43 19.41 4.79
C GLY A 82 2.79 18.88 4.30
N GLN A 83 3.17 17.65 4.63
CA GLN A 83 4.45 17.05 4.23
C GLN A 83 4.26 15.84 3.30
N ASN A 84 5.19 15.68 2.35
CA ASN A 84 5.22 14.51 1.46
C ASN A 84 5.94 13.33 2.13
N TYR A 85 5.25 12.20 2.22
CA TYR A 85 5.79 10.93 2.72
C TYR A 85 5.79 9.83 1.66
N THR A 86 5.27 10.10 0.46
CA THR A 86 5.13 9.09 -0.60
C THR A 86 6.48 8.53 -1.02
N VAL A 87 6.58 7.21 -1.00
CA VAL A 87 7.72 6.45 -1.55
C VAL A 87 7.34 5.71 -2.82
N ARG A 88 6.08 5.31 -2.97
CA ARG A 88 5.60 4.61 -4.15
C ARG A 88 4.09 4.74 -4.32
N ASN A 89 3.65 4.94 -5.55
CA ASN A 89 2.25 4.93 -5.94
C ASN A 89 1.89 3.66 -6.72
N GLY A 90 0.64 3.23 -6.58
CA GLY A 90 0.01 2.18 -7.37
C GLY A 90 -1.43 2.57 -7.68
N GLY A 91 -1.96 2.03 -8.77
CA GLY A 91 -3.29 2.39 -9.28
C GLY A 91 -3.98 1.21 -9.96
N GLN A 92 -5.32 1.24 -9.95
CA GLN A 92 -6.18 0.44 -10.81
C GLN A 92 -7.33 1.30 -11.31
N THR A 93 -7.71 1.07 -12.56
CA THR A 93 -8.96 1.58 -13.10
C THR A 93 -9.83 0.38 -13.47
N ILE A 94 -11.09 0.41 -13.05
CA ILE A 94 -12.09 -0.62 -13.35
C ILE A 94 -13.29 0.07 -13.98
N ALA A 95 -13.66 -0.33 -15.19
CA ALA A 95 -14.89 0.15 -15.83
C ALA A 95 -16.11 -0.44 -15.12
N GLN A 96 -17.03 0.42 -14.70
CA GLN A 96 -18.33 0.05 -14.12
C GLN A 96 -19.45 0.10 -15.17
N SER A 97 -19.35 1.06 -16.09
CA SER A 97 -20.25 1.25 -17.23
C SER A 97 -19.46 1.80 -18.43
N GLU A 98 -20.14 2.19 -19.51
CA GLU A 98 -19.47 2.81 -20.68
C GLU A 98 -18.69 4.08 -20.30
N ASN A 99 -19.20 4.90 -19.36
CA ASN A 99 -18.63 6.20 -19.01
C ASN A 99 -18.44 6.39 -17.50
N THR A 100 -18.31 5.31 -16.73
CA THR A 100 -18.07 5.39 -15.29
C THR A 100 -16.99 4.40 -14.90
N TYR A 101 -15.97 4.88 -14.20
CA TYR A 101 -14.82 4.10 -13.79
C TYR A 101 -14.59 4.22 -12.30
N THR A 102 -14.24 3.11 -11.64
CA THR A 102 -13.70 3.14 -10.29
C THR A 102 -12.19 3.20 -10.34
N ILE A 103 -11.62 4.15 -9.63
CA ILE A 103 -10.20 4.39 -9.49
C ILE A 103 -9.79 3.95 -8.10
N TYR A 104 -8.96 2.92 -8.03
CA TYR A 104 -8.32 2.49 -6.79
C TYR A 104 -6.88 2.97 -6.78
N SER A 105 -6.44 3.58 -5.69
CA SER A 105 -5.05 3.99 -5.52
C SER A 105 -4.47 3.42 -4.24
N SER A 106 -3.21 3.04 -4.29
CA SER A 106 -2.39 2.76 -3.11
C SER A 106 -1.18 3.69 -3.09
N VAL A 107 -1.02 4.40 -1.98
CA VAL A 107 0.11 5.31 -1.77
C VAL A 107 0.89 4.79 -0.61
N LYS A 108 2.04 4.18 -0.91
CA LYS A 108 2.99 3.73 0.09
C LYS A 108 3.78 4.92 0.57
N MET A 109 3.90 5.01 1.87
CA MET A 109 4.52 6.12 2.54
C MET A 109 5.69 5.61 3.38
N ARG A 110 6.66 6.47 3.60
CA ARG A 110 7.63 6.30 4.67
C ARG A 110 6.94 6.56 6.02
N ASP A 111 7.72 6.65 7.09
CA ASP A 111 7.30 6.88 8.47
C ASP A 111 6.14 7.88 8.64
N LEU A 112 4.89 7.38 8.61
CA LEU A 112 3.72 8.23 8.76
C LEU A 112 3.56 8.68 10.22
N PRO A 113 3.10 9.93 10.43
CA PRO A 113 2.77 10.38 11.78
C PRO A 113 1.68 9.48 12.38
N GLN A 114 1.78 9.25 13.69
CA GLN A 114 0.89 8.35 14.43
C GLN A 114 -0.30 9.08 15.07
N ASP A 115 -0.60 10.31 14.63
CA ASP A 115 -1.74 11.09 15.08
C ASP A 115 -3.05 10.37 14.76
N GLU A 116 -4.07 10.44 15.63
CA GLU A 116 -5.35 9.76 15.36
C GLU A 116 -6.04 10.23 14.06
N LEU A 117 -5.88 11.52 13.75
CA LEU A 117 -6.45 12.19 12.59
C LEU A 117 -5.31 12.76 11.73
N LEU A 118 -5.40 12.55 10.42
CA LEU A 118 -4.45 13.03 9.43
C LEU A 118 -5.12 13.99 8.46
N GLN A 119 -4.50 15.15 8.24
CA GLN A 119 -4.92 16.09 7.20
C GLN A 119 -4.27 15.69 5.88
N LEU A 120 -5.08 15.29 4.91
CA LEU A 120 -4.66 14.83 3.60
C LEU A 120 -4.96 15.88 2.54
N ASN A 121 -3.94 16.27 1.78
CA ASN A 121 -4.12 16.97 0.51
C ASN A 121 -3.80 15.98 -0.60
N ILE A 122 -4.81 15.62 -1.40
CA ILE A 122 -4.71 14.60 -2.45
C ILE A 122 -4.86 15.30 -3.79
N LEU A 123 -3.91 15.08 -4.69
CA LEU A 123 -3.86 15.72 -6.01
C LEU A 123 -3.73 14.67 -7.11
N TYR A 124 -4.62 14.72 -8.09
CA TYR A 124 -4.52 13.91 -9.31
C TYR A 124 -4.18 14.82 -10.49
N ASN A 125 -2.91 14.80 -10.90
CA ASN A 125 -2.33 15.78 -11.83
C ASN A 125 -1.73 15.19 -13.11
N ASP A 126 -1.76 13.88 -13.28
CA ASP A 126 -1.35 13.23 -14.52
C ASP A 126 -2.10 11.92 -14.80
N TRP A 127 -2.02 11.50 -16.06
CA TRP A 127 -2.44 10.19 -16.54
C TRP A 127 -1.20 9.39 -16.92
N ASN A 128 -1.04 8.21 -16.32
CA ASN A 128 0.08 7.30 -16.60
C ASN A 128 1.47 7.94 -16.45
N TRP A 129 1.62 9.03 -15.69
CA TRP A 129 2.84 9.87 -15.65
C TRP A 129 3.25 10.52 -16.98
N ASP A 130 2.44 10.37 -18.03
CA ASP A 130 2.77 10.81 -19.39
C ASP A 130 2.06 12.12 -19.74
N LYS A 131 0.79 12.23 -19.36
CA LYS A 131 -0.06 13.37 -19.74
C LYS A 131 -0.43 14.19 -18.51
N PRO A 132 0.05 15.44 -18.38
CA PRO A 132 -0.38 16.31 -17.28
C PRO A 132 -1.85 16.68 -17.44
N ILE A 133 -2.52 16.88 -16.30
CA ILE A 133 -3.88 17.41 -16.18
C ILE A 133 -3.78 18.89 -15.79
N PRO A 134 -3.99 19.82 -16.73
CA PRO A 134 -4.31 21.21 -16.40
C PRO A 134 -5.46 21.28 -15.39
N GLU A 135 -5.32 22.13 -14.37
CA GLU A 135 -6.31 22.26 -13.28
C GLU A 135 -6.62 20.90 -12.61
N PRO A 136 -5.63 20.32 -11.93
CA PRO A 136 -5.73 18.97 -11.37
C PRO A 136 -6.86 18.86 -10.34
N TRP A 137 -7.51 17.69 -10.28
CA TRP A 137 -8.47 17.40 -9.24
C TRP A 137 -7.78 17.36 -7.88
N ALA A 138 -8.24 18.20 -6.95
CA ALA A 138 -7.61 18.41 -5.66
C ALA A 138 -8.62 18.25 -4.52
N PHE A 139 -8.28 17.42 -3.53
CA PHE A 139 -9.12 17.15 -2.37
C PHE A 139 -8.38 17.50 -1.08
N LYS A 140 -9.15 18.02 -0.11
CA LYS A 140 -8.70 18.23 1.28
C LYS A 140 -9.60 17.43 2.19
N VAL A 141 -9.02 16.45 2.85
CA VAL A 141 -9.76 15.45 3.64
C VAL A 141 -9.07 15.25 4.97
N GLU A 142 -9.84 15.13 6.05
CA GLU A 142 -9.35 14.59 7.32
C GLU A 142 -9.66 13.10 7.37
N ALA A 143 -8.65 12.25 7.56
CA ALA A 143 -8.81 10.81 7.64
C ALA A 143 -8.40 10.29 9.02
N SER A 144 -9.21 9.38 9.58
CA SER A 144 -8.92 8.74 10.85
C SER A 144 -8.11 7.46 10.66
N GLN A 145 -7.07 7.29 11.45
CA GLN A 145 -6.36 6.01 11.63
C GLN A 145 -6.64 5.35 12.97
N LYS A 146 -7.48 5.97 13.82
CA LYS A 146 -7.70 5.57 15.23
C LYS A 146 -8.06 4.10 15.42
N GLN A 147 -9.10 3.62 14.75
CA GLN A 147 -9.60 2.25 14.95
C GLN A 147 -8.58 1.22 14.48
N LEU A 148 -7.97 1.45 13.32
CA LEU A 148 -6.97 0.56 12.76
C LEU A 148 -5.67 0.54 13.60
N GLN A 149 -5.31 1.68 14.19
CA GLN A 149 -4.22 1.81 15.16
C GLN A 149 -4.50 1.05 16.47
N ALA A 150 -5.74 0.98 16.91
CA ALA A 150 -6.15 0.20 18.08
C ALA A 150 -6.14 -1.31 17.80
N ASP A 151 -6.56 -1.71 16.61
CA ASP A 151 -6.69 -3.12 16.22
C ASP A 151 -5.40 -3.72 15.64
N ARG A 152 -4.35 -2.91 15.46
CA ARG A 152 -3.07 -3.41 14.95
C ARG A 152 -2.30 -4.17 16.02
N LYS A 153 -1.52 -5.15 15.54
CA LYS A 153 -0.51 -5.87 16.30
C LYS A 153 0.88 -5.44 15.86
N VAL A 154 1.69 -4.99 16.81
CA VAL A 154 3.10 -4.69 16.57
C VAL A 154 3.97 -5.72 17.28
N ILE A 155 4.61 -6.59 16.49
CA ILE A 155 5.50 -7.63 16.99
C ILE A 155 6.94 -7.15 16.81
N ALA A 156 7.60 -6.77 17.91
CA ALA A 156 9.03 -6.45 17.88
C ALA A 156 9.86 -7.72 17.63
N VAL A 157 10.72 -7.70 16.63
CA VAL A 157 11.56 -8.83 16.22
C VAL A 157 13.02 -8.57 16.56
N ASN A 158 13.56 -7.43 16.15
CA ASN A 158 14.94 -6.97 16.37
C ASN A 158 15.99 -8.07 16.18
N LYS A 159 15.94 -8.77 15.05
CA LYS A 159 16.82 -9.90 14.75
C LYS A 159 17.60 -9.67 13.47
N THR A 160 18.93 -9.72 13.58
CA THR A 160 19.83 -9.75 12.43
C THR A 160 19.98 -11.18 11.92
N ILE A 161 19.89 -11.35 10.61
CA ILE A 161 20.14 -12.60 9.92
C ILE A 161 21.05 -12.36 8.71
N LYS A 162 21.80 -13.40 8.33
CA LYS A 162 22.59 -13.43 7.11
C LYS A 162 21.84 -14.17 6.02
N LEU A 163 21.75 -13.56 4.85
CA LEU A 163 21.17 -14.15 3.64
C LEU A 163 22.20 -15.02 2.91
N SER A 164 21.74 -15.85 1.97
CA SER A 164 22.56 -16.81 1.21
C SER A 164 23.60 -16.13 0.31
N ASP A 165 23.35 -14.90 -0.12
CA ASP A 165 24.28 -14.05 -0.87
C ASP A 165 25.34 -13.38 0.04
N GLY A 166 25.23 -13.55 1.35
CA GLY A 166 26.12 -12.97 2.34
C GLY A 166 25.63 -11.65 2.94
N GLN A 167 24.55 -11.05 2.43
CA GLN A 167 24.00 -9.80 2.96
C GLN A 167 23.48 -9.99 4.39
N GLU A 168 23.77 -9.04 5.27
CA GLU A 168 23.16 -8.97 6.60
C GLU A 168 21.97 -8.01 6.61
N ILE A 169 20.84 -8.51 7.11
CA ILE A 169 19.60 -7.74 7.25
C ILE A 169 19.10 -7.83 8.69
N LYS A 170 18.48 -6.76 9.19
CA LYS A 170 17.84 -6.68 10.50
C LYS A 170 16.33 -6.61 10.31
N VAL A 171 15.62 -7.64 10.73
CA VAL A 171 14.15 -7.59 10.82
C VAL A 171 13.78 -6.89 12.11
N GLU A 172 13.24 -5.69 12.01
CA GLU A 172 12.96 -4.82 13.17
C GLU A 172 11.65 -5.20 13.85
N LYS A 173 10.57 -5.20 13.07
CA LYS A 173 9.21 -5.42 13.55
C LYS A 173 8.33 -6.00 12.45
N VAL A 174 7.21 -6.57 12.87
CA VAL A 174 6.08 -6.90 12.00
C VAL A 174 4.88 -6.12 12.51
N VAL A 175 4.21 -5.41 11.62
CA VAL A 175 2.95 -4.72 11.91
C VAL A 175 1.85 -5.45 11.16
N SER A 176 0.84 -5.94 11.88
CA SER A 176 -0.31 -6.63 11.31
C SER A 176 -1.57 -5.88 11.67
N THR A 177 -2.33 -5.48 10.68
CA THR A 177 -3.61 -4.79 10.80
C THR A 177 -4.70 -5.70 10.24
N PRO A 178 -5.99 -5.41 10.52
CA PRO A 178 -7.09 -6.11 9.87
C PRO A 178 -7.01 -6.12 8.34
N ILE A 179 -6.34 -5.12 7.73
CA ILE A 179 -6.21 -4.96 6.28
C ILE A 179 -4.98 -5.69 5.73
N SER A 180 -3.85 -5.71 6.44
CA SER A 180 -2.58 -6.21 5.89
C SER A 180 -1.56 -6.64 6.96
N THR A 181 -0.44 -7.18 6.50
CA THR A 181 0.77 -7.34 7.33
C THR A 181 1.98 -6.77 6.60
N THR A 182 2.81 -6.02 7.32
CA THR A 182 4.08 -5.48 6.82
C THR A 182 5.24 -5.89 7.71
N VAL A 183 6.30 -6.43 7.10
CA VAL A 183 7.58 -6.72 7.73
C VAL A 183 8.54 -5.57 7.44
N TYR A 184 9.09 -4.97 8.50
CA TYR A 184 10.03 -3.86 8.40
C TYR A 184 11.46 -4.36 8.58
N VAL A 185 12.31 -4.02 7.62
CA VAL A 185 13.68 -4.55 7.51
C VAL A 185 14.67 -3.42 7.25
N GLU A 186 15.81 -3.48 7.92
CA GLU A 186 16.97 -2.63 7.65
C GLU A 186 18.11 -3.44 7.05
N THR A 187 18.88 -2.83 6.15
CA THR A 187 20.13 -3.37 5.59
C THR A 187 21.30 -2.48 5.97
N GLN A 188 22.49 -3.04 6.15
CA GLN A 188 23.69 -2.24 6.44
C GLN A 188 24.18 -1.48 5.21
N GLU A 189 24.07 -2.11 4.04
CA GLU A 189 24.47 -1.55 2.76
C GLU A 189 23.24 -1.30 1.88
N THR A 190 23.33 -0.29 1.01
CA THR A 190 22.35 -0.01 -0.03
C THR A 190 22.16 -1.27 -0.88
N THR A 191 20.91 -1.69 -1.03
CA THR A 191 20.55 -2.75 -1.98
C THR A 191 19.48 -2.22 -2.94
N ASN A 192 19.54 -2.66 -4.20
CA ASN A 192 18.48 -2.41 -5.17
C ASN A 192 17.68 -3.68 -5.45
N GLU A 193 18.08 -4.81 -4.87
CA GLU A 193 17.36 -6.07 -4.98
C GLU A 193 16.22 -6.09 -3.96
N SER A 194 15.03 -6.46 -4.42
CA SER A 194 13.86 -6.55 -3.55
C SER A 194 14.07 -7.63 -2.49
N LEU A 195 13.90 -7.26 -1.22
CA LEU A 195 13.85 -8.22 -0.12
C LEU A 195 12.48 -8.91 -0.10
N ASN A 196 12.48 -10.24 0.07
CA ASN A 196 11.28 -11.05 0.01
C ASN A 196 11.18 -11.99 1.21
N PHE A 197 9.96 -12.19 1.70
CA PHE A 197 9.66 -13.08 2.82
C PHE A 197 8.38 -13.86 2.54
N ASN A 198 8.36 -15.11 2.98
CA ASN A 198 7.12 -15.84 3.19
C ASN A 198 6.73 -15.81 4.67
N ILE A 199 5.43 -15.70 4.94
CA ILE A 199 4.85 -15.95 6.27
C ILE A 199 4.35 -17.39 6.29
N VAL A 200 4.72 -18.15 7.32
CA VAL A 200 4.25 -19.52 7.54
C VAL A 200 3.56 -19.61 8.90
N SER A 201 2.30 -20.02 8.92
CA SER A 201 1.53 -20.29 10.14
C SER A 201 2.00 -21.54 10.88
N GLU A 202 1.50 -21.73 12.10
CA GLU A 202 1.72 -22.94 12.88
C GLU A 202 1.20 -24.21 12.19
N SER A 203 0.10 -24.11 11.44
CA SER A 203 -0.47 -25.22 10.65
C SER A 203 0.30 -25.52 9.36
N GLY A 204 1.32 -24.72 9.01
CA GLY A 204 2.12 -24.88 7.80
C GLY A 204 1.54 -24.18 6.57
N LYS A 205 0.43 -23.43 6.69
CA LYS A 205 -0.04 -22.57 5.61
C LYS A 205 0.95 -21.44 5.35
N THR A 206 1.29 -21.24 4.08
CA THR A 206 2.30 -20.28 3.61
C THR A 206 1.65 -19.17 2.79
N TRP A 207 2.14 -17.95 2.97
CA TRP A 207 1.77 -16.78 2.18
C TRP A 207 3.02 -16.08 1.66
N ARG A 208 2.97 -15.72 0.38
CA ARG A 208 3.98 -14.91 -0.30
C ARG A 208 3.62 -13.43 -0.15
N GLN A 209 4.64 -12.58 -0.11
CA GLN A 209 4.48 -11.13 -0.14
C GLN A 209 3.88 -10.65 -1.47
N ASP A 210 3.03 -9.63 -1.40
CA ASP A 210 2.45 -8.97 -2.57
C ASP A 210 3.37 -7.87 -3.10
N SER A 211 4.15 -7.25 -2.20
CA SER A 211 5.10 -6.23 -2.61
C SER A 211 6.26 -6.00 -1.64
N SER A 212 7.35 -5.47 -2.19
CA SER A 212 8.53 -4.99 -1.48
C SER A 212 8.85 -3.57 -1.98
N TYR A 213 9.27 -2.68 -1.09
CA TYR A 213 9.55 -1.28 -1.41
C TYR A 213 10.51 -0.64 -0.40
N THR A 214 11.29 0.33 -0.88
CA THR A 214 12.18 1.12 -0.03
C THR A 214 11.40 2.19 0.72
N LEU A 215 11.81 2.48 1.95
CA LEU A 215 11.19 3.46 2.85
C LEU A 215 12.04 4.75 2.97
N ASN A 216 13.24 4.75 2.40
CA ASN A 216 14.18 5.86 2.41
C ASN A 216 14.99 5.91 1.11
N GLU A 217 15.60 7.06 0.84
CA GLU A 217 16.38 7.31 -0.38
C GLU A 217 17.68 6.50 -0.43
N GLU A 218 18.24 6.13 0.73
CA GLU A 218 19.47 5.32 0.80
C GLU A 218 19.22 3.83 0.47
N HIS A 219 17.96 3.43 0.31
CA HIS A 219 17.50 2.05 0.09
C HIS A 219 18.01 1.06 1.17
N THR A 220 18.10 1.54 2.40
CA THR A 220 18.52 0.75 3.56
C THR A 220 17.36 0.35 4.46
N LYS A 221 16.16 0.91 4.25
CA LYS A 221 14.93 0.56 4.97
C LYS A 221 13.89 0.04 3.99
N TRP A 222 13.23 -1.04 4.36
CA TRP A 222 12.33 -1.79 3.48
C TRP A 222 11.03 -2.16 4.17
N GLY A 223 9.93 -2.01 3.44
CA GLY A 223 8.62 -2.57 3.77
C GLY A 223 8.31 -3.77 2.87
N ILE A 224 8.11 -4.94 3.46
CA ILE A 224 7.67 -6.15 2.74
C ILE A 224 6.23 -6.44 3.17
N ARG A 225 5.29 -6.31 2.23
CA ARG A 225 3.86 -6.24 2.52
C ARG A 225 3.09 -7.43 1.97
N PHE A 226 2.13 -7.89 2.77
CA PHE A 226 1.17 -8.94 2.52
C PHE A 226 -0.22 -8.31 2.64
N ASP A 227 -0.90 -8.10 1.53
CA ASP A 227 -2.24 -7.53 1.50
C ASP A 227 -3.29 -8.58 1.93
N ALA A 228 -4.41 -8.11 2.49
CA ALA A 228 -5.49 -8.97 3.01
C ALA A 228 -5.00 -10.08 3.96
N ARG A 229 -4.03 -9.74 4.81
CA ARG A 229 -3.38 -10.68 5.73
C ARG A 229 -3.31 -10.13 7.13
N TYR A 230 -4.31 -10.44 7.95
CA TYR A 230 -4.26 -10.22 9.39
C TYR A 230 -3.71 -11.47 10.11
N LEU A 231 -2.76 -11.30 11.04
CA LEU A 231 -2.13 -12.38 11.79
C LEU A 231 -2.95 -12.69 13.06
N THR A 232 -3.68 -13.81 13.03
CA THR A 232 -4.58 -14.23 14.11
C THR A 232 -4.02 -15.38 14.96
N ASP A 233 -3.04 -16.13 14.46
CA ASP A 233 -2.43 -17.24 15.19
C ASP A 233 -1.39 -16.73 16.21
N LYS A 234 -1.13 -17.52 17.24
CA LYS A 234 -0.16 -17.15 18.31
C LYS A 234 1.27 -17.07 17.80
N THR A 235 1.60 -17.83 16.75
CA THR A 235 2.97 -17.99 16.25
C THR A 235 2.98 -18.08 14.74
N TYR A 236 3.94 -17.38 14.12
CA TYR A 236 4.29 -17.53 12.72
C TYR A 236 5.80 -17.67 12.56
N LYS A 237 6.23 -18.03 11.35
CA LYS A 237 7.62 -17.95 10.91
C LYS A 237 7.72 -17.03 9.71
N LEU A 238 8.67 -16.11 9.74
CA LEU A 238 9.13 -15.38 8.57
C LEU A 238 10.26 -16.18 7.92
N ILE A 239 10.16 -16.46 6.64
CA ILE A 239 11.18 -17.18 5.88
C ILE A 239 11.69 -16.23 4.78
N PRO A 240 12.94 -15.74 4.85
CA PRO A 240 13.50 -14.97 3.74
C PRO A 240 13.64 -15.87 2.51
N VAL A 241 13.26 -15.34 1.35
CA VAL A 241 13.29 -16.05 0.07
C VAL A 241 13.90 -15.18 -1.04
N THR A 242 14.37 -15.79 -2.12
CA THR A 242 14.72 -15.09 -3.35
C THR A 242 13.48 -14.72 -4.16
N ALA A 243 13.64 -13.95 -5.25
CA ALA A 243 12.53 -13.65 -6.17
C ALA A 243 11.86 -14.91 -6.77
N SER A 244 12.63 -16.01 -6.88
CA SER A 244 12.19 -17.33 -7.35
C SER A 244 11.66 -18.22 -6.22
N ASP A 245 11.36 -17.65 -5.05
CA ASP A 245 10.78 -18.34 -3.88
C ASP A 245 11.68 -19.43 -3.27
N VAL A 246 13.01 -19.32 -3.46
CA VAL A 246 13.99 -20.21 -2.84
C VAL A 246 14.40 -19.62 -1.50
N LYS A 247 14.37 -20.42 -0.42
CA LYS A 247 14.81 -20.00 0.91
C LYS A 247 16.22 -19.40 0.87
N SER A 248 16.35 -18.16 1.32
CA SER A 248 17.58 -17.37 1.26
C SER A 248 18.21 -17.10 2.63
N GLY A 249 17.71 -17.71 3.71
CA GLY A 249 18.24 -17.47 5.06
C GLY A 249 17.49 -18.23 6.16
N PRO A 250 17.89 -18.07 7.43
CA PRO A 250 17.24 -18.74 8.56
C PRO A 250 15.82 -18.21 8.79
N ALA A 251 14.91 -19.11 9.19
CA ALA A 251 13.56 -18.72 9.55
C ALA A 251 13.54 -17.96 10.89
N ILE A 252 12.69 -16.94 11.00
CA ILE A 252 12.50 -16.14 12.20
C ILE A 252 11.13 -16.45 12.78
N LYS A 253 11.09 -17.00 14.00
CA LYS A 253 9.84 -17.20 14.73
C LYS A 253 9.34 -15.83 15.23
N ILE A 254 8.13 -15.46 14.87
CA ILE A 254 7.42 -14.30 15.42
C ILE A 254 6.25 -14.79 16.27
N ARG A 255 6.03 -14.12 17.41
CA ARG A 255 4.96 -14.44 18.36
C ARG A 255 4.43 -13.15 18.94
N GLU A 256 3.12 -13.10 19.12
CA GLU A 256 2.50 -12.09 19.96
C GLU A 256 2.94 -12.32 21.42
N LYS A 257 3.22 -11.25 22.16
CA LYS A 257 3.66 -11.34 23.57
C LYS A 257 2.46 -11.50 24.49
#